data_AF-A0A7S2MSU3-F1
#
_entry.id   AF-A0A7S2MSU3-F1
#
_cell.length_a   1.000
_cell.length_b   1.000
_cell.length_c   1.000
_cell.angle_alpha   90.00
_cell.angle_beta   90.00
_cell.angle_gamma   90.00
#
_symmetry.space_group_name_H-M   'P 1'
#
loop_
_entity.id
_entity.type
_entity.pdbx_description
1 polymer ?
#
loop_
_entity_poly.entity_id
_entity_poly.type
_entity_poly.pdbx_seq_one_letter_code
_entity_poly.pdbx_strand_id
1 'polypeptide(L)'
;LVQTKYGGSVPDDSPEKPKILEEAIKSASEALKINGKNVKALYRRALARSALVGGKANEEAQRLLGEAKADLLAAIELDAQNRDARAELKAVQDRLKALKKEELAGERRQFAFGSTLSGLGAKERDVLGDGTVRKRQVSAGDGGLWLNEDWAKLAASVRCVLHATCAMRSFGGAEGADEPCSVAPVTISFVLGDPDMHEGIQTAVKSMSVGEVANFIFAPQRLQSRGSLAQMLPDPKGQVSAWEIKFVKFVTWTDLDRDGRRLQKVQEEGYGRFAEPLAEVSMHWRVFGPDGGMLHSSRYTINLGGEGQGGMKQVEDEDKPAPCYTIGEGCWEPLNTLCRSLRQGGVGELRMKRLPPLPQQDESGDKTAQISMMMMNKMRAGAQDWSHCTVRAELERVVPALAGPEDARWD
;
A
#
# COMPACT_ATOMS: atom_id res chain seq x y z
N LEU A 1 -5.58 26.04 30.19
CA LEU A 1 -4.46 25.15 30.55
C LEU A 1 -4.81 24.13 31.64
N VAL A 2 -5.49 24.52 32.73
CA VAL A 2 -5.94 23.60 33.80
C VAL A 2 -7.09 22.68 33.34
N GLN A 3 -7.98 23.20 32.50
CA GLN A 3 -9.18 22.51 32.00
C GLN A 3 -8.90 21.20 31.25
N THR A 4 -7.78 21.10 30.53
CA THR A 4 -7.44 19.86 29.80
C THR A 4 -7.13 18.69 30.75
N LYS A 5 -6.42 18.98 31.85
CA LYS A 5 -6.11 17.97 32.88
C LYS A 5 -7.36 17.58 33.65
N TYR A 6 -8.22 18.56 33.94
CA TYR A 6 -9.50 18.34 34.60
C TYR A 6 -10.46 17.52 33.73
N GLY A 7 -10.60 17.84 32.45
CA GLY A 7 -11.44 17.09 31.52
C GLY A 7 -11.02 15.62 31.35
N GLY A 8 -9.73 15.32 31.50
CA GLY A 8 -9.23 13.94 31.51
C GLY A 8 -9.60 13.14 32.77
N SER A 9 -9.83 13.81 33.90
CA SER A 9 -10.28 13.17 35.15
C SER A 9 -11.80 12.99 35.27
N VAL A 10 -12.57 13.63 34.37
CA VAL A 10 -14.02 13.52 34.35
C VAL A 10 -14.43 12.21 33.65
N PRO A 11 -15.35 11.40 34.24
CA PRO A 11 -15.86 10.18 33.62
C PRO A 11 -16.42 10.43 32.22
N ASP A 12 -16.25 9.45 31.32
CA ASP A 12 -16.71 9.56 29.92
C ASP A 12 -18.21 9.84 29.80
N ASP A 13 -19.02 9.33 30.73
CA ASP A 13 -20.48 9.48 30.73
C ASP A 13 -20.96 10.83 31.31
N SER A 14 -20.04 11.69 31.77
CA SER A 14 -20.43 12.97 32.35
C SER A 14 -20.90 13.97 31.28
N PRO A 15 -22.10 14.55 31.40
CA PRO A 15 -22.60 15.57 30.46
C PRO A 15 -21.78 16.88 30.51
N GLU A 16 -20.94 17.06 31.52
CA GLU A 16 -20.08 18.24 31.67
C GLU A 16 -18.75 18.11 30.91
N LYS A 17 -18.32 16.87 30.64
CA LYS A 17 -17.08 16.57 29.93
C LYS A 17 -16.93 17.31 28.59
N PRO A 18 -17.91 17.28 27.66
CA PRO A 18 -17.76 17.96 26.39
C PRO A 18 -17.57 19.48 26.55
N LYS A 19 -18.29 20.10 27.49
CA LYS A 19 -18.19 21.54 27.77
C LYS A 19 -16.78 21.91 28.25
N ILE A 20 -16.21 21.11 29.15
CA ILE A 20 -14.86 21.31 29.69
C ILE A 20 -13.81 21.18 28.58
N LEU A 21 -13.97 20.19 27.69
CA LEU A 21 -13.05 19.98 26.58
C LEU A 21 -13.14 21.09 25.53
N GLU A 22 -14.34 21.58 25.21
CA GLU A 22 -14.54 22.73 24.31
C GLU A 22 -13.89 24.01 24.89
N GLU A 23 -14.04 24.24 26.18
CA GLU A 23 -13.39 25.37 26.85
C GLU A 23 -11.87 25.23 26.87
N ALA A 24 -11.35 24.00 27.03
CA ALA A 24 -9.94 23.70 26.91
C ALA A 24 -9.40 24.00 25.49
N ILE A 25 -10.15 23.67 24.44
CA ILE A 25 -9.81 23.99 23.04
C ILE A 25 -9.77 25.50 22.82
N LYS A 26 -10.79 26.22 23.32
CA LYS A 26 -10.87 27.68 23.22
C LYS A 26 -9.67 28.34 23.91
N SER A 27 -9.40 27.95 25.15
CA SER A 27 -8.27 28.45 25.94
C SER A 27 -6.91 28.18 25.26
N ALA A 28 -6.72 26.99 24.72
CA ALA A 28 -5.49 26.65 24.00
C ALA A 28 -5.35 27.46 22.68
N SER A 29 -6.47 27.71 22.00
CA SER A 29 -6.48 28.51 20.77
C SER A 29 -6.16 29.97 21.02
N GLU A 30 -6.66 30.57 22.11
CA GLU A 30 -6.26 31.94 22.51
C GLU A 30 -4.77 32.01 22.85
N ALA A 31 -4.21 31.01 23.52
CA ALA A 31 -2.77 30.95 23.78
C ALA A 31 -1.94 30.88 22.48
N LEU A 32 -2.45 30.20 21.44
CA LEU A 32 -1.81 30.11 20.13
C LEU A 32 -1.93 31.40 19.31
N LYS A 33 -2.96 32.22 19.54
CA LYS A 33 -3.02 33.57 18.94
C LYS A 33 -1.91 34.47 19.48
N ILE A 34 -1.58 34.34 20.75
CA ILE A 34 -0.48 35.09 21.39
C ILE A 34 0.89 34.52 20.94
N ASN A 35 1.02 33.19 20.94
CA ASN A 35 2.24 32.51 20.49
C ASN A 35 1.90 31.26 19.69
N GLY A 36 1.95 31.38 18.35
CA GLY A 36 1.65 30.27 17.43
C GLY A 36 2.60 29.08 17.54
N LYS A 37 3.77 29.24 18.17
CA LYS A 37 4.76 28.19 18.40
C LYS A 37 4.72 27.61 19.82
N ASN A 38 3.62 27.80 20.55
CA ASN A 38 3.48 27.26 21.90
C ASN A 38 3.18 25.75 21.87
N VAL A 39 4.23 24.92 22.02
CA VAL A 39 4.17 23.45 22.01
C VAL A 39 3.14 22.90 23.02
N LYS A 40 3.07 23.47 24.23
CA LYS A 40 2.12 23.02 25.26
C LYS A 40 0.67 23.31 24.89
N ALA A 41 0.41 24.42 24.20
CA ALA A 41 -0.93 24.78 23.75
C ALA A 41 -1.38 23.88 22.57
N LEU A 42 -0.50 23.63 21.59
CA LEU A 42 -0.75 22.68 20.49
C LEU A 42 -1.10 21.29 21.03
N TYR A 43 -0.23 20.73 21.88
CA TYR A 43 -0.41 19.40 22.45
C TYR A 43 -1.73 19.27 23.23
N ARG A 44 -2.07 20.26 24.07
CA ARG A 44 -3.30 20.22 24.86
C ARG A 44 -4.56 20.40 24.02
N ARG A 45 -4.51 21.21 22.96
CA ARG A 45 -5.64 21.36 22.04
C ARG A 45 -5.90 20.06 21.29
N ALA A 46 -4.85 19.37 20.87
CA ALA A 46 -4.97 18.04 20.26
C ALA A 46 -5.61 17.02 21.20
N LEU A 47 -5.16 16.94 22.46
CA LEU A 47 -5.75 16.03 23.45
C LEU A 47 -7.25 16.30 23.66
N ALA A 48 -7.63 17.57 23.79
CA ALA A 48 -9.03 17.94 23.98
C ALA A 48 -9.90 17.58 22.76
N ARG A 49 -9.40 17.82 21.54
CA ARG A 49 -10.07 17.44 20.29
C ARG A 49 -10.24 15.93 20.17
N SER A 50 -9.18 15.16 20.47
CA SER A 50 -9.20 13.69 20.44
C SER A 50 -10.17 13.10 21.47
N ALA A 51 -10.30 13.73 22.64
CA ALA A 51 -11.24 13.30 23.68
C ALA A 51 -12.71 13.63 23.35
N LEU A 52 -12.98 14.67 22.56
CA LEU A 52 -14.35 15.08 22.16
C LEU A 52 -15.02 14.15 21.15
N VAL A 53 -14.30 13.16 20.62
CA VAL A 53 -14.81 12.23 19.60
C VAL A 53 -15.93 11.32 20.13
N GLY A 54 -15.93 11.02 21.43
CA GLY A 54 -16.95 10.17 22.06
C GLY A 54 -18.36 10.70 21.84
N GLY A 55 -19.22 9.89 21.21
CA GLY A 55 -20.63 10.23 20.96
C GLY A 55 -20.89 11.17 19.78
N LYS A 56 -19.88 11.50 18.98
CA LYS A 56 -20.03 12.32 17.75
C LYS A 56 -20.33 11.46 16.52
N ALA A 57 -20.97 12.07 15.52
CA ALA A 57 -21.13 11.45 14.21
C ALA A 57 -19.76 11.20 13.57
N ASN A 58 -19.66 10.14 12.74
CA ASN A 58 -18.39 9.71 12.14
C ASN A 58 -17.66 10.85 11.40
N GLU A 59 -18.38 11.67 10.63
CA GLU A 59 -17.79 12.81 9.91
C GLU A 59 -17.19 13.86 10.84
N GLU A 60 -17.90 14.23 11.92
CA GLU A 60 -17.42 15.19 12.91
C GLU A 60 -16.24 14.63 13.72
N ALA A 61 -16.29 13.35 14.06
CA ALA A 61 -15.20 12.62 14.71
C ALA A 61 -13.92 12.62 13.86
N GLN A 62 -14.03 12.33 12.56
CA GLN A 62 -12.89 12.38 11.63
C GLN A 62 -12.31 13.79 11.51
N ARG A 63 -13.16 14.83 11.45
CA ARG A 63 -12.70 16.22 11.44
C ARG A 63 -11.90 16.58 12.69
N LEU A 64 -12.44 16.29 13.88
CA LEU A 64 -11.78 16.58 15.16
C LEU A 64 -10.43 15.86 15.29
N LEU A 65 -10.36 14.59 14.89
CA LEU A 65 -9.10 13.83 14.89
C LEU A 65 -8.11 14.36 13.85
N GLY A 66 -8.58 14.81 12.68
CA GLY A 66 -7.75 15.46 11.68
C GLY A 66 -7.11 16.76 12.19
N GLU A 67 -7.88 17.59 12.88
CA GLU A 67 -7.37 18.79 13.56
C GLU A 67 -6.40 18.46 14.69
N ALA A 68 -6.68 17.41 15.48
CA ALA A 68 -5.78 16.95 16.53
C ALA A 68 -4.45 16.44 15.95
N LYS A 69 -4.48 15.70 14.84
CA LYS A 69 -3.28 15.24 14.12
C LYS A 69 -2.41 16.42 13.69
N ALA A 70 -3.01 17.47 13.12
CA ALA A 70 -2.29 18.66 12.67
C ALA A 70 -1.59 19.38 13.83
N ASP A 71 -2.27 19.54 14.97
CA ASP A 71 -1.68 20.14 16.18
C ASP A 71 -0.50 19.31 16.73
N LEU A 72 -0.61 17.98 16.74
CA LEU A 72 0.45 17.09 17.21
C LEU A 72 1.67 17.12 16.30
N LEU A 73 1.48 17.13 14.98
CA LEU A 73 2.58 17.29 14.03
C LEU A 73 3.32 18.61 14.21
N ALA A 74 2.59 19.72 14.39
CA ALA A 74 3.18 21.02 14.67
C ALA A 74 3.93 21.03 16.02
N ALA A 75 3.42 20.35 17.04
CA ALA A 75 4.10 20.22 18.33
C ALA A 75 5.41 19.43 18.21
N ILE A 76 5.42 18.33 17.45
CA ILE A 76 6.61 17.48 17.21
C ILE A 76 7.64 18.21 16.35
N GLU A 77 7.21 19.05 15.40
CA GLU A 77 8.10 19.87 14.60
C GLU A 77 8.88 20.88 15.46
N LEU A 78 8.21 21.47 16.46
CA LEU A 78 8.81 22.44 17.37
C LEU A 78 9.63 21.78 18.49
N ASP A 79 9.23 20.59 18.94
CA ASP A 79 9.94 19.80 19.94
C ASP A 79 9.99 18.32 19.53
N ALA A 80 11.03 17.97 18.79
CA ALA A 80 11.21 16.63 18.27
C ALA A 80 11.38 15.59 19.39
N GLN A 81 11.83 15.95 20.59
CA GLN A 81 12.07 15.01 21.69
C GLN A 81 10.82 14.73 22.54
N ASN A 82 9.69 15.33 22.21
CA ASN A 82 8.43 15.13 22.93
C ASN A 82 7.83 13.73 22.68
N ARG A 83 8.15 12.78 23.57
CA ARG A 83 7.67 11.39 23.50
C ARG A 83 6.14 11.29 23.60
N ASP A 84 5.52 12.11 24.44
CA ASP A 84 4.06 12.09 24.65
C ASP A 84 3.30 12.54 23.40
N ALA A 85 3.78 13.57 22.70
CA ALA A 85 3.18 14.03 21.45
C ALA A 85 3.26 12.97 20.34
N ARG A 86 4.38 12.23 20.25
CA ARG A 86 4.54 11.13 19.29
C ARG A 86 3.62 9.95 19.62
N ALA A 87 3.50 9.58 20.89
CA ALA A 87 2.61 8.50 21.33
C ALA A 87 1.13 8.84 21.02
N GLU A 88 0.71 10.06 21.32
CA GLU A 88 -0.65 10.52 21.02
C GLU A 88 -0.91 10.66 19.52
N LEU A 89 0.09 11.08 18.72
CA LEU A 89 -0.06 11.13 17.26
C LEU A 89 -0.38 9.75 16.70
N LYS A 90 0.33 8.72 17.16
CA LYS A 90 0.06 7.33 16.78
C LYS A 90 -1.35 6.90 17.19
N ALA A 91 -1.77 7.19 18.42
CA ALA A 91 -3.12 6.88 18.90
C ALA A 91 -4.23 7.57 18.07
N VAL A 92 -4.06 8.83 17.70
CA VAL A 92 -4.99 9.59 16.84
C VAL A 92 -5.03 8.99 15.43
N GLN A 93 -3.89 8.62 14.86
CA GLN A 93 -3.82 7.96 13.55
C GLN A 93 -4.54 6.60 13.55
N ASP A 94 -4.39 5.81 14.61
CA ASP A 94 -5.06 4.51 14.74
C ASP A 94 -6.58 4.67 14.89
N ARG A 95 -7.06 5.67 15.64
CA ARG A 95 -8.49 6.02 15.72
C ARG A 95 -9.06 6.45 14.37
N LEU A 96 -8.33 7.27 13.60
CA LEU A 96 -8.73 7.65 12.24
C LEU A 96 -8.83 6.44 11.31
N LYS A 97 -7.89 5.50 11.39
CA LYS A 97 -7.94 4.24 10.63
C LYS A 97 -9.15 3.40 11.02
N ALA A 98 -9.47 3.34 12.32
CA ALA A 98 -10.63 2.60 12.83
C ALA A 98 -11.96 3.17 12.33
N LEU A 99 -12.16 4.49 12.41
CA LEU A 99 -13.37 5.16 11.91
C LEU A 99 -13.58 4.93 10.42
N LYS A 100 -12.52 5.07 9.61
CA LYS A 100 -12.57 4.77 8.16
C LYS A 100 -12.93 3.31 7.88
N LYS A 101 -12.44 2.38 8.71
CA LYS A 101 -12.76 0.95 8.58
C LYS A 101 -14.22 0.68 8.95
N GLU A 102 -14.76 1.35 9.97
CA GLU A 102 -16.15 1.23 10.37
C GLU A 102 -17.10 1.78 9.31
N GLU A 103 -16.78 2.94 8.73
CA GLU A 103 -17.51 3.54 7.62
C GLU A 103 -17.61 2.58 6.43
N LEU A 104 -16.48 2.06 5.97
CA LEU A 104 -16.41 1.05 4.91
C LEU A 104 -17.19 -0.23 5.26
N ALA A 105 -17.18 -0.64 6.53
CA ALA A 105 -17.93 -1.82 6.98
C ALA A 105 -19.45 -1.55 7.06
N GLY A 106 -19.86 -0.32 7.36
CA GLY A 106 -21.24 0.14 7.35
C GLY A 106 -21.81 0.15 5.93
N GLU A 107 -21.07 0.73 4.98
CA GLU A 107 -21.39 0.71 3.56
C GLU A 107 -21.53 -0.74 3.06
N ARG A 108 -20.54 -1.60 3.36
CA ARG A 108 -20.59 -3.04 3.01
C ARG A 108 -21.85 -3.75 3.50
N ARG A 109 -22.35 -3.44 4.71
CA ARG A 109 -23.56 -4.05 5.26
C ARG A 109 -24.82 -3.60 4.53
N GLN A 110 -24.92 -2.33 4.17
CA GLN A 110 -26.05 -1.80 3.41
C GLN A 110 -26.12 -2.40 2.00
N PHE A 111 -24.97 -2.64 1.36
CA PHE A 111 -24.90 -3.25 0.03
C PHE A 111 -25.08 -4.78 0.04
N ALA A 112 -24.64 -5.49 1.09
CA ALA A 112 -24.85 -6.95 1.22
C ALA A 112 -26.34 -7.36 1.29
N PHE A 113 -27.23 -6.47 1.73
CA PHE A 113 -28.67 -6.73 1.67
C PHE A 113 -29.23 -6.70 0.24
N GLY A 114 -28.62 -5.94 -0.67
CA GLY A 114 -29.00 -5.92 -2.10
C GLY A 114 -28.54 -7.16 -2.86
N SER A 115 -27.40 -7.75 -2.49
CA SER A 115 -26.82 -8.88 -3.23
C SER A 115 -27.54 -10.21 -3.00
N THR A 116 -28.19 -10.41 -1.85
CA THR A 116 -29.01 -11.61 -1.56
C THR A 116 -30.25 -11.71 -2.45
N LEU A 117 -30.74 -10.60 -3.01
CA LEU A 117 -31.82 -10.61 -4.00
C LEU A 117 -31.36 -10.87 -5.45
N SER A 118 -30.05 -10.71 -5.74
CA SER A 118 -29.49 -10.98 -7.08
C SER A 118 -29.12 -12.46 -7.34
N GLY A 119 -29.19 -13.33 -6.33
CA GLY A 119 -28.79 -14.74 -6.41
C GLY A 119 -29.75 -15.65 -7.20
N LEU A 120 -30.96 -15.20 -7.52
CA LEU A 120 -31.93 -15.97 -8.30
C LEU A 120 -31.72 -15.70 -9.81
N GLY A 121 -30.69 -16.35 -10.36
CA GLY A 121 -30.45 -16.47 -11.80
C GLY A 121 -29.53 -15.40 -12.37
N ALA A 122 -28.24 -15.45 -12.02
CA ALA A 122 -27.21 -14.62 -12.64
C ALA A 122 -27.12 -14.91 -14.14
N LYS A 123 -27.99 -14.25 -14.91
CA LYS A 123 -28.04 -14.30 -16.36
C LYS A 123 -26.70 -13.83 -16.88
N GLU A 124 -26.18 -14.58 -17.83
CA GLU A 124 -24.98 -14.18 -18.54
C GLU A 124 -25.19 -12.81 -19.18
N ARG A 125 -24.31 -11.86 -18.87
CA ARG A 125 -24.36 -10.48 -19.33
C ARG A 125 -23.20 -10.23 -20.28
N ASP A 126 -23.51 -9.68 -21.44
CA ASP A 126 -22.51 -9.13 -22.33
C ASP A 126 -22.01 -7.79 -21.78
N VAL A 127 -20.72 -7.73 -21.47
CA VAL A 127 -20.10 -6.57 -20.81
C VAL A 127 -19.89 -5.42 -21.79
N LEU A 128 -19.57 -5.73 -23.05
CA LEU A 128 -19.27 -4.76 -24.09
C LEU A 128 -20.42 -4.57 -25.10
N GLY A 129 -21.37 -5.50 -25.14
CA GLY A 129 -22.50 -5.47 -26.09
C GLY A 129 -22.17 -6.04 -27.47
N ASP A 130 -20.95 -6.56 -27.67
CA ASP A 130 -20.46 -7.16 -28.92
C ASP A 130 -20.30 -8.70 -28.83
N GLY A 131 -20.67 -9.29 -27.69
CA GLY A 131 -20.55 -10.72 -27.39
C GLY A 131 -19.13 -11.20 -27.09
N THR A 132 -18.11 -10.32 -27.15
CA THR A 132 -16.70 -10.73 -27.03
C THR A 132 -16.24 -10.90 -25.59
N VAL A 133 -16.95 -10.29 -24.63
CA VAL A 133 -16.71 -10.44 -23.18
C VAL A 133 -18.04 -10.70 -22.50
N ARG A 134 -18.29 -11.96 -22.14
CA ARG A 134 -19.51 -12.36 -21.44
C ARG A 134 -19.19 -12.68 -19.99
N LYS A 135 -20.01 -12.19 -19.07
CA LYS A 135 -19.84 -12.30 -17.62
C LYS A 135 -20.99 -13.08 -17.02
N ARG A 136 -20.69 -14.05 -16.17
CA ARG A 136 -21.62 -14.72 -15.27
C ARG A 136 -21.11 -14.59 -13.85
N GLN A 137 -21.78 -13.77 -13.04
CA GLN A 137 -21.40 -13.58 -11.65
C GLN A 137 -21.62 -14.87 -10.84
N VAL A 138 -20.61 -15.28 -10.07
CA VAL A 138 -20.64 -16.46 -9.19
C VAL A 138 -20.91 -16.02 -7.75
N SER A 139 -20.21 -14.98 -7.30
CA SER A 139 -20.38 -14.39 -5.98
C SER A 139 -20.34 -12.87 -6.11
N ALA A 140 -21.24 -12.18 -5.42
CA ALA A 140 -21.22 -10.73 -5.35
C ALA A 140 -20.00 -10.22 -4.58
N GLY A 141 -19.47 -9.07 -5.03
CA GLY A 141 -18.50 -8.31 -4.24
C GLY A 141 -19.20 -7.40 -3.24
N ASP A 142 -18.51 -6.34 -2.85
CA ASP A 142 -19.00 -5.33 -1.91
C ASP A 142 -20.07 -4.38 -2.48
N GLY A 143 -20.36 -4.46 -3.79
CA GLY A 143 -21.33 -3.60 -4.47
C GLY A 143 -20.87 -2.16 -4.65
N GLY A 144 -19.66 -1.81 -4.24
CA GLY A 144 -19.12 -0.46 -4.33
C GLY A 144 -18.80 -0.05 -5.77
N LEU A 145 -19.18 1.17 -6.14
CA LEU A 145 -18.64 1.82 -7.34
C LEU A 145 -17.22 2.26 -7.03
N TRP A 146 -16.24 1.54 -7.59
CA TRP A 146 -14.83 1.85 -7.36
C TRP A 146 -14.17 2.57 -8.54
N LEU A 147 -14.70 2.42 -9.75
CA LEU A 147 -14.05 2.93 -10.96
C LEU A 147 -14.23 4.45 -11.05
N ASN A 148 -13.10 5.16 -11.00
CA ASN A 148 -13.02 6.55 -11.43
C ASN A 148 -12.42 6.60 -12.85
N GLU A 149 -13.14 7.18 -13.81
CA GLU A 149 -12.71 7.31 -15.20
C GLU A 149 -11.40 8.09 -15.34
N ASP A 150 -11.10 9.01 -14.41
CA ASP A 150 -9.85 9.76 -14.42
C ASP A 150 -8.62 8.87 -14.24
N TRP A 151 -8.75 7.75 -13.52
CA TRP A 151 -7.64 6.81 -13.33
C TRP A 151 -7.27 6.04 -14.60
N ALA A 152 -8.17 5.99 -15.58
CA ALA A 152 -7.90 5.38 -16.88
C ALA A 152 -7.18 6.35 -17.84
N LYS A 153 -7.14 7.65 -17.53
CA LYS A 153 -6.48 8.65 -18.38
C LYS A 153 -4.96 8.51 -18.27
N LEU A 154 -4.29 8.45 -19.41
CA LEU A 154 -2.82 8.33 -19.49
C LEU A 154 -2.07 9.49 -18.84
N ALA A 155 -2.65 10.69 -18.75
CA ALA A 155 -2.00 11.87 -18.17
C ALA A 155 -2.30 12.07 -16.67
N ALA A 156 -3.05 11.17 -16.04
CA ALA A 156 -3.41 11.32 -14.63
C ALA A 156 -2.17 11.16 -13.73
N SER A 157 -2.05 12.03 -12.73
CA SER A 157 -1.01 11.91 -11.68
C SER A 157 -1.29 10.78 -10.69
N VAL A 158 -2.49 10.18 -10.75
CA VAL A 158 -2.90 9.06 -9.91
C VAL A 158 -3.30 7.90 -10.81
N ARG A 159 -2.72 6.74 -10.55
CA ARG A 159 -3.02 5.48 -11.25
C ARG A 159 -3.69 4.50 -10.31
N CYS A 160 -4.59 3.70 -10.86
CA CYS A 160 -5.21 2.61 -10.13
C CYS A 160 -4.47 1.30 -10.43
N VAL A 161 -3.95 0.66 -9.39
CA VAL A 161 -3.35 -0.67 -9.44
C VAL A 161 -4.39 -1.68 -8.96
N LEU A 162 -4.70 -2.64 -9.80
CA LEU A 162 -5.68 -3.69 -9.57
C LEU A 162 -4.99 -4.97 -9.12
N HIS A 163 -5.58 -5.65 -8.15
CA HIS A 163 -5.19 -7.00 -7.74
C HIS A 163 -6.34 -7.95 -8.05
N ALA A 164 -6.06 -8.97 -8.86
CA ALA A 164 -7.04 -9.98 -9.24
C ALA A 164 -6.43 -11.38 -9.18
N THR A 165 -7.28 -12.36 -8.89
CA THR A 165 -6.93 -13.78 -9.01
C THR A 165 -7.65 -14.33 -10.22
N CYS A 166 -6.91 -14.99 -11.12
CA CYS A 166 -7.42 -15.51 -12.38
C CYS A 166 -7.16 -17.02 -12.45
N ALA A 167 -8.18 -17.79 -12.81
CA ALA A 167 -8.06 -19.22 -13.07
C ALA A 167 -8.73 -19.54 -14.41
N MET A 168 -8.07 -20.34 -15.24
CA MET A 168 -8.70 -20.83 -16.47
C MET A 168 -9.65 -21.97 -16.12
N ARG A 169 -10.85 -21.98 -16.70
CA ARG A 169 -11.80 -23.10 -16.57
C ARG A 169 -11.73 -23.94 -17.83
N SER A 170 -11.68 -25.26 -17.66
CA SER A 170 -11.88 -26.19 -18.76
C SER A 170 -13.30 -26.05 -19.27
N PHE A 171 -13.46 -25.99 -20.59
CA PHE A 171 -14.77 -26.07 -21.22
C PHE A 171 -15.23 -27.54 -21.15
N GLY A 172 -15.75 -27.96 -19.99
CA GLY A 172 -16.41 -29.24 -19.84
C GLY A 172 -17.67 -29.26 -20.70
N GLY A 173 -17.85 -30.32 -21.49
CA GLY A 173 -19.04 -30.50 -22.34
C GLY A 173 -20.33 -30.32 -21.55
N ALA A 174 -21.40 -29.97 -22.28
CA ALA A 174 -22.73 -29.78 -21.72
C ALA A 174 -23.07 -30.88 -20.70
N GLU A 175 -23.50 -30.48 -19.50
CA GLU A 175 -23.94 -31.30 -18.36
C GLU A 175 -22.89 -31.61 -17.27
N GLY A 176 -22.55 -30.57 -16.51
CA GLY A 176 -22.82 -30.60 -15.06
C GLY A 176 -21.69 -30.99 -14.11
N ALA A 177 -20.54 -31.47 -14.57
CA ALA A 177 -19.39 -31.72 -13.70
C ALA A 177 -18.34 -30.61 -13.89
N ASP A 178 -18.35 -29.62 -13.00
CA ASP A 178 -17.26 -28.64 -12.84
C ASP A 178 -16.00 -29.39 -12.35
N GLU A 179 -15.28 -30.06 -13.25
CA GLU A 179 -13.96 -30.58 -12.91
C GLU A 179 -13.01 -29.38 -12.73
N PRO A 180 -12.36 -29.25 -11.55
CA PRO A 180 -11.40 -28.18 -11.33
C PRO A 180 -10.24 -28.35 -12.30
N CYS A 181 -9.99 -27.32 -13.11
CA CYS A 181 -8.81 -27.29 -13.97
C CYS A 181 -7.57 -27.45 -13.08
N SER A 182 -6.63 -28.32 -13.46
CA SER A 182 -5.46 -28.64 -12.61
C SER A 182 -4.47 -27.48 -12.42
N VAL A 183 -4.71 -26.35 -13.09
CA VAL A 183 -3.85 -25.17 -13.02
C VAL A 183 -4.28 -24.32 -11.83
N ALA A 184 -3.35 -24.17 -10.87
CA ALA A 184 -3.57 -23.32 -9.71
C ALA A 184 -3.91 -21.88 -10.12
N PRO A 185 -4.82 -21.21 -9.39
CA PRO A 185 -5.19 -19.83 -9.67
C PRO A 185 -3.96 -18.91 -9.54
N VAL A 186 -3.81 -17.97 -10.49
CA VAL A 186 -2.71 -17.01 -10.50
C VAL A 186 -3.20 -15.68 -9.94
N THR A 187 -2.51 -15.15 -8.93
CA THR A 187 -2.75 -13.79 -8.45
C THR A 187 -1.83 -12.83 -9.17
N ILE A 188 -2.40 -11.76 -9.73
CA ILE A 188 -1.67 -10.75 -10.50
C ILE A 188 -2.02 -9.35 -10.03
N SER A 189 -1.03 -8.46 -10.10
CA SER A 189 -1.17 -7.04 -9.83
C SER A 189 -0.78 -6.21 -11.05
N PHE A 190 -1.68 -5.38 -11.58
CA PHE A 190 -1.45 -4.60 -12.81
C PHE A 190 -2.07 -3.20 -12.75
N VAL A 191 -1.54 -2.27 -13.55
CA VAL A 191 -2.07 -0.90 -13.65
C VAL A 191 -3.28 -0.89 -14.58
N LEU A 192 -4.35 -0.19 -14.20
CA LEU A 192 -5.51 0.00 -15.07
C LEU A 192 -5.09 0.73 -16.36
N GLY A 193 -5.33 0.10 -17.51
CA GLY A 193 -4.90 0.60 -18.82
C GLY A 193 -3.52 0.13 -19.27
N ASP A 194 -2.85 -0.76 -18.52
CA ASP A 194 -1.52 -1.25 -18.91
C ASP A 194 -1.58 -2.08 -20.20
N PRO A 195 -0.80 -1.75 -21.25
CA PRO A 195 -0.76 -2.53 -22.48
C PRO A 195 -0.22 -3.95 -22.30
N ASP A 196 0.51 -4.23 -21.21
CA ASP A 196 1.07 -5.56 -20.94
C ASP A 196 0.01 -6.55 -20.42
N MET A 197 -1.22 -6.08 -20.18
CA MET A 197 -2.35 -6.89 -19.73
C MET A 197 -3.40 -7.04 -20.84
N HIS A 198 -4.01 -8.21 -20.94
CA HIS A 198 -5.12 -8.47 -21.86
C HIS A 198 -6.28 -7.48 -21.64
N GLU A 199 -6.76 -6.85 -22.72
CA GLU A 199 -7.89 -5.92 -22.70
C GLU A 199 -9.15 -6.56 -22.10
N GLY A 200 -9.39 -7.86 -22.40
CA GLY A 200 -10.50 -8.62 -21.84
C GLY A 200 -10.47 -8.68 -20.32
N ILE A 201 -9.30 -8.96 -19.72
CA ILE A 201 -9.12 -9.01 -18.28
C ILE A 201 -9.32 -7.62 -17.65
N GLN A 202 -8.82 -6.57 -18.28
CA GLN A 202 -9.05 -5.19 -17.80
C GLN A 202 -10.53 -4.83 -17.81
N THR A 203 -11.23 -5.18 -18.88
CA THR A 203 -12.69 -4.97 -19.04
C THR A 203 -13.47 -5.78 -18.02
N ALA A 204 -13.07 -7.04 -17.79
CA ALA A 204 -13.68 -7.90 -16.80
C ALA A 204 -13.60 -7.27 -15.40
N VAL A 205 -12.41 -6.89 -14.94
CA VAL A 205 -12.23 -6.30 -13.60
C VAL A 205 -12.98 -4.96 -13.48
N LYS A 206 -12.97 -4.09 -14.51
CA LYS A 206 -13.76 -2.84 -14.53
C LYS A 206 -15.26 -3.07 -14.31
N SER A 207 -15.78 -4.21 -14.74
CA SER A 207 -17.20 -4.57 -14.58
C SER A 207 -17.56 -5.16 -13.22
N MET A 208 -16.58 -5.37 -12.33
CA MET A 208 -16.74 -6.07 -11.05
C MET A 208 -16.72 -5.09 -9.86
N SER A 209 -17.22 -5.54 -8.72
CA SER A 209 -17.05 -4.91 -7.40
C SER A 209 -15.97 -5.63 -6.58
N VAL A 210 -15.41 -4.99 -5.55
CA VAL A 210 -14.29 -5.59 -4.81
C VAL A 210 -14.78 -6.82 -4.04
N GLY A 211 -14.07 -7.93 -4.14
CA GLY A 211 -14.44 -9.23 -3.58
C GLY A 211 -15.32 -10.08 -4.49
N GLU A 212 -15.81 -9.54 -5.61
CA GLU A 212 -16.65 -10.26 -6.55
C GLU A 212 -15.88 -11.42 -7.21
N VAL A 213 -16.59 -12.52 -7.45
CA VAL A 213 -16.11 -13.66 -8.25
C VAL A 213 -17.05 -13.84 -9.43
N ALA A 214 -16.51 -13.88 -10.64
CA ALA A 214 -17.31 -14.06 -11.84
C ALA A 214 -16.58 -14.93 -12.87
N ASN A 215 -17.36 -15.71 -13.61
CA ASN A 215 -16.93 -16.45 -14.77
C ASN A 215 -17.03 -15.55 -15.99
N PHE A 216 -15.92 -15.41 -16.71
CA PHE A 216 -15.84 -14.67 -17.96
C PHE A 216 -15.57 -15.61 -19.12
N ILE A 217 -16.20 -15.31 -20.23
CA ILE A 217 -15.95 -15.94 -21.52
C ILE A 217 -15.40 -14.86 -22.44
N PHE A 218 -14.15 -15.05 -22.88
CA PHE A 218 -13.45 -14.10 -23.74
C PHE A 218 -13.28 -14.64 -25.17
N ALA A 219 -13.53 -13.79 -26.14
CA ALA A 219 -13.09 -14.02 -27.51
C ALA A 219 -11.57 -13.80 -27.65
N PRO A 220 -10.88 -14.44 -28.61
CA PRO A 220 -9.41 -14.47 -28.66
C PRO A 220 -8.81 -13.09 -28.88
N GLN A 221 -9.51 -12.21 -29.61
CA GLN A 221 -9.09 -10.83 -29.83
C GLN A 221 -8.97 -10.01 -28.54
N ARG A 222 -9.67 -10.40 -27.46
CA ARG A 222 -9.58 -9.72 -26.17
C ARG A 222 -8.41 -10.22 -25.31
N LEU A 223 -7.76 -11.32 -25.70
CA LEU A 223 -6.64 -11.95 -25.00
C LEU A 223 -5.34 -11.95 -25.84
N GLN A 224 -5.04 -10.83 -26.51
CA GLN A 224 -3.90 -10.75 -27.46
C GLN A 224 -2.59 -10.17 -26.89
N SER A 225 -2.63 -9.53 -25.71
CA SER A 225 -1.40 -8.96 -25.12
C SER A 225 -0.30 -10.02 -24.96
N ARG A 226 0.92 -9.64 -25.36
CA ARG A 226 2.14 -10.45 -25.22
C ARG A 226 3.09 -9.91 -24.16
N GLY A 227 2.64 -8.94 -23.36
CA GLY A 227 3.42 -8.35 -22.28
C GLY A 227 3.74 -9.38 -21.19
N SER A 228 4.71 -9.05 -20.34
CA SER A 228 5.16 -9.98 -19.30
C SER A 228 4.07 -10.34 -18.29
N LEU A 229 3.12 -9.43 -18.01
CA LEU A 229 1.98 -9.73 -17.15
C LEU A 229 1.03 -10.75 -17.79
N ALA A 230 0.72 -10.60 -19.08
CA ALA A 230 -0.12 -11.55 -19.81
C ALA A 230 0.51 -12.96 -19.85
N GLN A 231 1.84 -13.05 -19.97
CA GLN A 231 2.57 -14.34 -19.96
C GLN A 231 2.50 -15.08 -18.62
N MET A 232 2.16 -14.40 -17.52
CA MET A 232 1.94 -15.06 -16.22
C MET A 232 0.59 -15.77 -16.14
N LEU A 233 -0.34 -15.42 -17.01
CA LEU A 233 -1.66 -16.02 -17.04
C LEU A 233 -1.63 -17.31 -17.88
N PRO A 234 -2.52 -18.28 -17.62
CA PRO A 234 -2.64 -19.47 -18.45
C PRO A 234 -2.87 -19.13 -19.94
N ASP A 235 -2.15 -19.82 -20.82
CA ASP A 235 -2.21 -19.57 -22.27
C ASP A 235 -3.63 -19.83 -22.82
N PRO A 236 -4.32 -18.82 -23.39
CA PRO A 236 -5.66 -18.98 -23.92
C PRO A 236 -5.65 -19.93 -25.12
N LYS A 237 -6.20 -21.13 -24.94
CA LYS A 237 -6.34 -22.12 -26.03
C LYS A 237 -7.71 -21.99 -26.70
N GLY A 238 -7.72 -22.09 -28.02
CA GLY A 238 -8.94 -22.24 -28.82
C GLY A 238 -9.61 -20.93 -29.24
N GLN A 239 -10.84 -21.04 -29.74
CA GLN A 239 -11.63 -19.90 -30.25
C GLN A 239 -12.27 -19.07 -29.14
N VAL A 240 -12.39 -19.60 -27.94
CA VAL A 240 -13.00 -18.91 -26.79
C VAL A 240 -12.34 -19.47 -25.54
N SER A 241 -12.06 -18.61 -24.55
CA SER A 241 -11.49 -19.06 -23.28
C SER A 241 -12.40 -18.66 -22.11
N ALA A 242 -12.63 -19.61 -21.20
CA ALA A 242 -13.42 -19.42 -19.99
C ALA A 242 -12.49 -19.22 -18.79
N TRP A 243 -12.77 -18.21 -17.97
CA TRP A 243 -11.93 -17.78 -16.86
C TRP A 243 -12.78 -17.50 -15.64
N GLU A 244 -12.38 -18.00 -14.47
CA GLU A 244 -12.87 -17.49 -13.20
C GLU A 244 -11.96 -16.35 -12.75
N ILE A 245 -12.54 -15.19 -12.50
CA ILE A 245 -11.81 -14.01 -12.03
C ILE A 245 -12.40 -13.58 -10.70
N LYS A 246 -11.53 -13.39 -9.72
CA LYS A 246 -11.84 -12.76 -8.43
C LYS A 246 -11.17 -11.40 -8.37
N PHE A 247 -11.96 -10.33 -8.22
CA PHE A 247 -11.42 -9.00 -8.02
C PHE A 247 -11.07 -8.83 -6.53
N VAL A 248 -9.79 -8.78 -6.18
CA VAL A 248 -9.35 -8.85 -4.78
C VAL A 248 -9.42 -7.49 -4.10
N LYS A 249 -8.79 -6.49 -4.71
CA LYS A 249 -8.72 -5.10 -4.23
C LYS A 249 -8.15 -4.20 -5.31
N PHE A 250 -8.29 -2.90 -5.13
CA PHE A 250 -7.53 -1.90 -5.87
C PHE A 250 -6.81 -0.95 -4.91
N VAL A 251 -5.80 -0.27 -5.43
CA VAL A 251 -5.01 0.71 -4.69
C VAL A 251 -4.65 1.84 -5.64
N THR A 252 -4.75 3.08 -5.18
CA THR A 252 -4.28 4.25 -5.93
C THR A 252 -2.82 4.56 -5.62
N TRP A 253 -2.05 4.89 -6.66
CA TRP A 253 -0.63 5.22 -6.59
C TRP A 253 -0.37 6.53 -7.32
N THR A 254 0.62 7.29 -6.87
CA THR A 254 1.07 8.52 -7.53
C THR A 254 2.00 8.17 -8.68
N ASP A 255 1.71 8.64 -9.88
CA ASP A 255 2.55 8.50 -11.07
C ASP A 255 3.63 9.58 -11.05
N LEU A 256 4.88 9.18 -10.81
CA LEU A 256 5.98 10.11 -10.65
C LEU A 256 6.37 10.77 -11.98
N ASP A 257 6.20 10.05 -13.09
CA ASP A 257 6.60 10.49 -14.44
C ASP A 257 5.41 10.82 -15.35
N ARG A 258 4.19 10.51 -14.92
CA ARG A 258 2.95 10.61 -15.73
C ARG A 258 2.97 9.72 -16.97
N ASP A 259 3.73 8.63 -16.93
CA ASP A 259 3.85 7.65 -18.01
C ASP A 259 3.48 6.22 -17.57
N GLY A 260 3.10 6.05 -16.29
CA GLY A 260 2.73 4.78 -15.70
C GLY A 260 3.90 3.86 -15.35
N ARG A 261 5.16 4.26 -15.59
CA ARG A 261 6.34 3.40 -15.41
C ARG A 261 6.84 3.36 -13.98
N ARG A 262 6.78 4.49 -13.26
CA ARG A 262 7.15 4.60 -11.84
C ARG A 262 5.98 5.11 -11.03
N LEU A 263 5.40 4.21 -10.26
CA LEU A 263 4.26 4.52 -9.40
C LEU A 263 4.71 4.43 -7.95
N GLN A 264 4.38 5.44 -7.15
CA GLN A 264 4.73 5.51 -5.74
C GLN A 264 3.50 5.49 -4.84
N LYS A 265 3.62 4.82 -3.71
CA LYS A 265 2.62 4.84 -2.64
C LYS A 265 3.31 4.94 -1.29
N VAL A 266 2.95 5.96 -0.52
CA VAL A 266 3.32 6.03 0.91
C VAL A 266 2.28 5.24 1.71
N GLN A 267 2.71 4.17 2.36
CA GLN A 267 1.84 3.34 3.20
C GLN A 267 1.70 3.92 4.61
N GLU A 268 2.82 4.32 5.20
CA GLU A 268 2.88 4.89 6.54
C GLU A 268 3.69 6.18 6.49
N GLU A 269 3.07 7.27 6.95
CA GLU A 269 3.77 8.55 7.10
C GLU A 269 4.76 8.45 8.26
N GLY A 270 6.03 8.72 7.98
CA GLY A 270 7.05 8.93 9.01
C GLY A 270 6.98 10.31 9.65
N TYR A 271 7.93 10.62 10.51
CA TYR A 271 8.11 11.89 11.21
C TYR A 271 9.45 12.55 10.88
N GLY A 272 9.62 13.81 11.27
CA GLY A 272 10.84 14.58 10.99
C GLY A 272 10.87 15.13 9.56
N ARG A 273 12.05 15.55 9.09
CA ARG A 273 12.22 16.14 7.75
C ARG A 273 12.36 15.06 6.68
N PHE A 274 12.11 15.42 5.43
CA PHE A 274 12.48 14.57 4.30
C PHE A 274 14.00 14.46 4.22
N ALA A 275 14.48 13.32 3.73
CA ALA A 275 15.90 13.11 3.55
C ALA A 275 16.40 13.93 2.34
N GLU A 276 17.40 14.78 2.58
CA GLU A 276 18.03 15.64 1.57
C GLU A 276 19.10 14.85 0.78
N PRO A 277 19.52 15.33 -0.41
CA PRO A 277 20.69 14.76 -1.08
C PRO A 277 21.89 14.70 -0.14
N LEU A 278 22.66 13.61 -0.22
CA LEU A 278 23.80 13.29 0.65
C LEU A 278 23.45 12.99 2.12
N ALA A 279 22.16 12.92 2.49
CA ALA A 279 21.77 12.40 3.79
C ALA A 279 22.08 10.90 3.89
N GLU A 280 22.51 10.47 5.07
CA GLU A 280 22.65 9.04 5.38
C GLU A 280 21.32 8.51 5.89
N VAL A 281 20.89 7.39 5.34
CA VAL A 281 19.62 6.76 5.65
C VAL A 281 19.81 5.28 5.98
N SER A 282 19.23 4.84 7.09
CA SER A 282 19.18 3.43 7.45
C SER A 282 17.80 2.90 7.12
N MET A 283 17.71 1.91 6.23
CA MET A 283 16.42 1.35 5.81
C MET A 283 16.49 -0.13 5.48
N HIS A 284 15.38 -0.82 5.68
CA HIS A 284 15.16 -2.13 5.07
C HIS A 284 14.33 -2.00 3.81
N TRP A 285 14.60 -2.86 2.85
CA TRP A 285 13.80 -2.95 1.64
C TRP A 285 13.60 -4.39 1.17
N ARG A 286 12.50 -4.58 0.44
CA ARG A 286 12.07 -5.85 -0.18
C ARG A 286 11.66 -5.60 -1.62
N VAL A 287 11.85 -6.60 -2.48
CA VAL A 287 11.38 -6.58 -3.89
C VAL A 287 10.35 -7.68 -4.06
N PHE A 288 9.19 -7.31 -4.56
CA PHE A 288 8.10 -8.22 -4.88
C PHE A 288 7.90 -8.30 -6.38
N GLY A 289 7.63 -9.50 -6.87
CA GLY A 289 7.21 -9.74 -8.24
C GLY A 289 5.76 -9.28 -8.49
N PRO A 290 5.33 -9.28 -9.75
CA PRO A 290 3.94 -8.99 -10.14
C PRO A 290 2.88 -9.93 -9.53
N ASP A 291 3.29 -11.14 -9.12
CA ASP A 291 2.48 -12.12 -8.38
C ASP A 291 2.39 -11.84 -6.87
N GLY A 292 3.14 -10.85 -6.36
CA GLY A 292 3.30 -10.59 -4.95
C GLY A 292 4.32 -11.51 -4.25
N GLY A 293 4.97 -12.42 -4.99
CA GLY A 293 6.04 -13.25 -4.47
C GLY A 293 7.26 -12.41 -4.13
N MET A 294 7.85 -12.62 -2.96
CA MET A 294 9.08 -11.92 -2.57
C MET A 294 10.26 -12.46 -3.39
N LEU A 295 10.92 -11.55 -4.10
CA LEU A 295 12.09 -11.83 -4.93
C LEU A 295 13.40 -11.52 -4.21
N HIS A 296 13.44 -10.46 -3.40
CA HIS A 296 14.63 -10.07 -2.64
C HIS A 296 14.27 -9.36 -1.34
N SER A 297 15.17 -9.42 -0.34
CA SER A 297 15.06 -8.70 0.92
C SER A 297 16.44 -8.36 1.47
N SER A 298 16.62 -7.12 1.91
CA SER A 298 17.78 -6.68 2.68
C SER A 298 17.94 -7.42 4.03
N ARG A 299 16.84 -7.97 4.56
CA ARG A 299 16.78 -8.73 5.82
C ARG A 299 17.22 -10.20 5.67
N TYR A 300 17.53 -10.67 4.47
CA TYR A 300 17.90 -12.08 4.30
C TYR A 300 19.18 -12.45 5.03
N THR A 301 19.12 -13.59 5.72
CA THR A 301 20.23 -14.35 6.25
C THR A 301 20.19 -15.78 5.69
N ILE A 302 21.36 -16.39 5.52
CA ILE A 302 21.48 -17.77 5.07
C ILE A 302 21.58 -18.64 6.31
N ASN A 303 20.52 -19.41 6.59
CA ASN A 303 20.59 -20.46 7.59
C ASN A 303 21.10 -21.73 6.90
N LEU A 304 22.28 -22.19 7.33
CA LEU A 304 22.75 -23.54 7.04
C LEU A 304 21.85 -24.49 7.85
N GLY A 305 21.00 -25.26 7.16
CA GLY A 305 20.08 -26.19 7.82
C GLY A 305 20.81 -27.10 8.80
N GLY A 306 20.21 -27.30 9.98
CA GLY A 306 20.71 -28.24 10.99
C GLY A 306 20.79 -29.68 10.47
N GLU A 307 21.55 -30.50 11.17
CA GLU A 307 21.92 -31.88 10.82
C GLU A 307 20.73 -32.70 10.28
N GLY A 308 20.68 -32.93 8.95
CA GLY A 308 19.76 -33.90 8.33
C GLY A 308 19.07 -33.44 7.04
N GLN A 309 18.97 -32.14 6.76
CA GLN A 309 18.48 -31.61 5.48
C GLN A 309 19.44 -30.52 4.99
N GLY A 310 20.47 -30.93 4.25
CA GLY A 310 21.56 -30.07 3.74
C GLY A 310 21.14 -29.06 2.66
N GLY A 311 20.11 -28.26 2.91
CA GLY A 311 19.69 -27.15 2.05
C GLY A 311 19.98 -25.80 2.72
N MET A 312 20.57 -24.86 1.97
CA MET A 312 20.60 -23.46 2.37
C MET A 312 19.18 -22.90 2.29
N LYS A 313 18.61 -22.46 3.41
CA LYS A 313 17.32 -21.77 3.43
C LYS A 313 17.54 -20.29 3.68
N GLN A 314 17.02 -19.45 2.79
CA GLN A 314 16.93 -18.02 3.02
C GLN A 314 15.79 -17.76 4.00
N VAL A 315 16.10 -17.11 5.12
CA VAL A 315 15.12 -16.69 6.12
C VAL A 315 15.28 -15.18 6.31
N GLU A 316 14.18 -14.45 6.43
CA GLU A 316 14.26 -13.04 6.82
C GLU A 316 14.57 -12.96 8.32
N ASP A 317 15.62 -12.24 8.65
CA ASP A 317 16.00 -11.90 10.02
C ASP A 317 15.45 -10.50 10.33
N GLU A 318 14.40 -10.45 11.14
CA GLU A 318 13.74 -9.20 11.52
C GLU A 318 14.57 -8.35 12.49
N ASP A 319 15.58 -8.94 13.14
CA ASP A 319 16.48 -8.26 14.07
C ASP A 319 17.76 -7.76 13.38
N LYS A 320 17.96 -8.09 12.10
CA LYS A 320 19.11 -7.62 11.32
C LYS A 320 19.10 -6.09 11.26
N PRO A 321 20.22 -5.40 11.55
CA PRO A 321 20.25 -3.94 11.49
C PRO A 321 20.06 -3.44 10.05
N ALA A 322 19.34 -2.32 9.92
CA ALA A 322 19.10 -1.69 8.63
C ALA A 322 20.42 -1.23 7.97
N PRO A 323 20.70 -1.66 6.73
CA PRO A 323 21.83 -1.14 5.97
C PRO A 323 21.76 0.38 5.83
N CYS A 324 22.93 1.04 5.86
CA CYS A 324 23.05 2.48 5.71
C CYS A 324 23.39 2.84 4.25
N TYR A 325 22.70 3.84 3.71
CA TYR A 325 22.90 4.33 2.34
C TYR A 325 23.04 5.84 2.34
N THR A 326 23.84 6.38 1.41
CA THR A 326 23.93 7.83 1.17
C THR A 326 23.04 8.22 -0.01
N ILE A 327 22.08 9.11 0.21
CA ILE A 327 21.14 9.49 -0.85
C ILE A 327 21.88 10.22 -1.97
N GLY A 328 21.80 9.68 -3.18
CA GLY A 328 22.41 10.27 -4.38
C GLY A 328 23.80 9.74 -4.72
N GLU A 329 24.47 9.02 -3.81
CA GLU A 329 25.79 8.44 -4.05
C GLU A 329 25.76 6.93 -3.79
N GLY A 330 25.92 6.12 -4.85
CA GLY A 330 25.89 4.65 -4.78
C GLY A 330 24.52 4.02 -4.43
N CYS A 331 23.57 4.81 -3.92
CA CYS A 331 22.25 4.32 -3.56
C CYS A 331 21.46 3.86 -4.80
N TRP A 332 20.93 2.64 -4.73
CA TRP A 332 20.09 2.05 -5.77
C TRP A 332 18.90 2.98 -6.11
N GLU A 333 18.71 3.30 -7.39
CA GLU A 333 17.76 4.32 -7.85
C GLU A 333 16.34 4.20 -7.25
N PRO A 334 15.75 3.00 -7.14
CA PRO A 334 14.42 2.83 -6.54
C PRO A 334 14.38 3.30 -5.07
N LEU A 335 15.45 3.06 -4.31
CA LEU A 335 15.56 3.51 -2.92
C LEU A 335 15.77 5.01 -2.85
N ASN A 336 16.60 5.59 -3.73
CA ASN A 336 16.78 7.04 -3.82
C ASN A 336 15.44 7.75 -4.08
N THR A 337 14.63 7.23 -5.01
CA THR A 337 13.29 7.74 -5.31
C THR A 337 12.34 7.60 -4.12
N LEU A 338 12.35 6.46 -3.41
CA LEU A 338 11.52 6.26 -2.21
C LEU A 338 11.92 7.20 -1.07
N CYS A 339 13.21 7.32 -0.76
CA CYS A 339 13.69 8.08 0.39
C CYS A 339 13.36 9.56 0.33
N ARG A 340 13.32 10.15 -0.88
CA ARG A 340 12.91 11.54 -1.07
C ARG A 340 11.45 11.80 -0.70
N SER A 341 10.61 10.76 -0.75
CA SER A 341 9.18 10.84 -0.40
C SER A 341 8.87 10.37 1.03
N LEU A 342 9.84 9.73 1.69
CA LEU A 342 9.66 9.15 3.00
C LEU A 342 10.30 10.04 4.08
N ARG A 343 9.73 9.94 5.28
CA ARG A 343 10.25 10.54 6.50
C ARG A 343 10.70 9.42 7.44
N GLN A 344 11.43 9.76 8.49
CA GLN A 344 11.91 8.76 9.45
C GLN A 344 10.76 7.97 10.06
N GLY A 345 10.86 6.64 10.08
CA GLY A 345 9.79 5.72 10.47
C GLY A 345 8.72 5.48 9.39
N GLY A 346 8.88 6.05 8.18
CA GLY A 346 7.91 5.92 7.10
C GLY A 346 8.10 4.64 6.28
N VAL A 347 6.99 4.16 5.69
CA VAL A 347 6.97 2.98 4.82
C VAL A 347 6.40 3.38 3.47
N GLY A 348 7.12 3.04 2.39
CA GLY A 348 6.71 3.35 1.03
C GLY A 348 6.92 2.19 0.07
N GLU A 349 6.18 2.22 -1.02
CA GLU A 349 6.32 1.30 -2.14
C GLU A 349 6.51 2.06 -3.45
N LEU A 350 7.37 1.52 -4.31
CA LEU A 350 7.63 1.99 -5.65
C LEU A 350 7.45 0.81 -6.61
N ARG A 351 6.40 0.87 -7.42
CA ARG A 351 6.16 -0.07 -8.50
C ARG A 351 6.84 0.43 -9.76
N MET A 352 7.61 -0.45 -10.39
CA MET A 352 8.37 -0.14 -11.60
C MET A 352 8.01 -1.12 -12.71
N LYS A 353 7.71 -0.59 -13.91
CA LYS A 353 7.49 -1.44 -15.09
C LYS A 353 8.75 -2.21 -15.47
N ARG A 354 9.94 -1.63 -15.28
CA ARG A 354 11.24 -2.28 -15.44
C ARG A 354 12.14 -1.91 -14.26
N LEU A 355 12.52 -2.90 -13.48
CA LEU A 355 13.39 -2.72 -12.33
C LEU A 355 14.85 -2.66 -12.81
N PRO A 356 15.67 -1.70 -12.35
CA PRO A 356 17.10 -1.73 -12.59
C PRO A 356 17.74 -2.97 -11.95
N PRO A 357 18.93 -3.41 -12.42
CA PRO A 357 19.65 -4.50 -11.78
C PRO A 357 19.77 -4.27 -10.28
N LEU A 358 19.58 -5.33 -9.49
CA LEU A 358 19.77 -5.26 -8.04
C LEU A 358 21.21 -4.80 -7.74
N PRO A 359 21.42 -3.99 -6.69
CA PRO A 359 22.74 -3.49 -6.35
C PRO A 359 23.69 -4.68 -6.11
N GLN A 360 24.85 -4.67 -6.77
CA GLN A 360 25.86 -5.73 -6.66
C GLN A 360 26.68 -5.55 -5.38
N GLN A 361 26.02 -5.58 -4.22
CA GLN A 361 26.61 -5.34 -2.89
C GLN A 361 27.33 -3.99 -2.69
N ASP A 362 27.19 -3.45 -1.48
CA ASP A 362 28.06 -2.39 -0.98
C ASP A 362 29.37 -3.02 -0.46
N GLU A 363 30.50 -2.32 -0.54
CA GLU A 363 31.83 -2.79 -0.10
C GLU A 363 31.93 -3.10 1.41
N SER A 364 30.82 -3.07 2.16
CA SER A 364 30.79 -3.18 3.63
C SER A 364 31.10 -4.58 4.21
N GLY A 365 31.61 -5.51 3.40
CA GLY A 365 32.30 -6.72 3.87
C GLY A 365 31.44 -7.92 4.31
N ASP A 366 30.11 -7.85 4.29
CA ASP A 366 29.27 -9.00 4.67
C ASP A 366 29.11 -10.00 3.51
N LYS A 367 29.97 -11.03 3.50
CA LYS A 367 30.03 -12.07 2.45
C LYS A 367 28.79 -12.97 2.37
N THR A 368 27.89 -12.94 3.36
CA THR A 368 26.70 -13.82 3.37
C THR A 368 25.64 -13.39 2.35
N ALA A 369 25.44 -12.09 2.12
CA ALA A 369 24.51 -11.59 1.10
C ALA A 369 24.99 -11.89 -0.34
N GLN A 370 26.31 -12.03 -0.55
CA GLN A 370 26.93 -12.34 -1.83
C GLN A 370 26.48 -13.70 -2.38
N ILE A 371 26.40 -14.72 -1.50
CA ILE A 371 26.04 -16.09 -1.89
C ILE A 371 24.56 -16.15 -2.27
N SER A 372 23.68 -15.49 -1.51
CA SER A 372 22.24 -15.40 -1.83
C SER A 372 21.98 -14.67 -3.15
N MET A 373 22.67 -13.54 -3.40
CA MET A 373 22.53 -12.81 -4.67
C MET A 373 23.10 -13.58 -5.86
N MET A 374 24.26 -14.23 -5.71
CA MET A 374 24.81 -15.07 -6.77
C MET A 374 23.89 -16.25 -7.11
N MET A 375 23.26 -16.89 -6.12
CA MET A 375 22.32 -17.98 -6.39
C MET A 375 21.03 -17.49 -7.07
N MET A 376 20.51 -16.30 -6.71
CA MET A 376 19.35 -15.73 -7.42
C MET A 376 19.69 -15.31 -8.86
N ASN A 377 20.83 -14.66 -9.06
CA ASN A 377 21.29 -14.24 -10.38
C ASN A 377 21.64 -15.46 -11.26
N LYS A 378 22.16 -16.56 -10.68
CA LYS A 378 22.43 -17.81 -11.42
C LYS A 378 21.20 -18.66 -11.68
N MET A 379 20.29 -18.80 -10.71
CA MET A 379 19.09 -19.64 -10.89
C MET A 379 18.08 -19.03 -11.88
N ARG A 380 18.24 -17.76 -12.25
CA ARG A 380 17.41 -17.08 -13.26
C ARG A 380 18.23 -16.38 -14.34
N ALA A 381 19.42 -16.90 -14.66
CA ALA A 381 20.32 -16.38 -15.70
C ALA A 381 19.76 -16.46 -17.14
N GLY A 382 18.50 -16.86 -17.33
CA GLY A 382 17.76 -16.62 -18.57
C GLY A 382 17.09 -15.26 -18.54
N ALA A 383 17.88 -14.17 -18.60
CA ALA A 383 17.48 -12.78 -18.90
C ALA A 383 16.00 -12.42 -18.62
N GLN A 384 15.50 -12.70 -17.42
CA GLN A 384 14.12 -12.39 -17.11
C GLN A 384 14.07 -10.89 -16.84
N ASP A 385 13.49 -10.13 -17.76
CA ASP A 385 13.21 -8.71 -17.57
C ASP A 385 12.38 -8.57 -16.29
N TRP A 386 13.01 -8.02 -15.24
CA TRP A 386 12.40 -7.73 -13.94
C TRP A 386 11.32 -6.67 -14.14
N SER A 387 10.17 -7.13 -14.60
CA SER A 387 9.09 -6.28 -15.04
C SER A 387 7.96 -6.30 -14.03
N HIS A 388 7.32 -5.15 -13.87
CA HIS A 388 6.19 -4.96 -12.94
C HIS A 388 6.50 -5.33 -11.48
N CYS A 389 7.74 -5.09 -11.06
CA CYS A 389 8.17 -5.34 -9.69
C CYS A 389 7.74 -4.19 -8.76
N THR A 390 7.58 -4.50 -7.48
CA THR A 390 7.31 -3.52 -6.43
C THR A 390 8.44 -3.54 -5.42
N VAL A 391 9.12 -2.41 -5.23
CA VAL A 391 10.11 -2.20 -4.18
C VAL A 391 9.41 -1.60 -2.98
N ARG A 392 9.47 -2.24 -1.82
CA ARG A 392 8.98 -1.70 -0.55
C ARG A 392 10.17 -1.30 0.31
N ALA A 393 10.16 -0.10 0.87
CA ALA A 393 11.19 0.38 1.78
C ALA A 393 10.57 0.84 3.11
N GLU A 394 11.27 0.55 4.20
CA GLU A 394 10.98 0.91 5.59
C GLU A 394 12.14 1.77 6.09
N LEU A 395 11.94 3.09 6.15
CA LEU A 395 12.98 4.06 6.48
C LEU A 395 13.08 4.21 8.00
N GLU A 396 14.11 3.66 8.63
CA GLU A 396 14.24 3.65 10.10
C GLU A 396 14.88 4.93 10.65
N ARG A 397 15.94 5.39 9.99
CA ARG A 397 16.76 6.52 10.43
C ARG A 397 17.14 7.43 9.27
N VAL A 398 17.09 8.73 9.52
CA VAL A 398 17.58 9.76 8.60
C VAL A 398 18.57 10.62 9.36
N VAL A 399 19.80 10.70 8.87
CA VAL A 399 20.86 11.58 9.38
C VAL A 399 21.09 12.65 8.32
N PRO A 400 20.81 13.94 8.61
CA PRO A 400 21.02 15.02 7.65
C PRO A 400 22.47 15.06 7.15
N ALA A 401 22.66 15.48 5.91
CA ALA A 401 23.99 15.75 5.35
C ALA A 401 24.77 16.71 6.26
N LEU A 402 26.10 16.58 6.28
CA LEU A 402 26.97 17.49 7.00
C LEU A 402 26.85 18.89 6.40
N ALA A 403 26.55 19.89 7.22
CA ALA A 403 26.40 21.28 6.77
C ALA A 403 27.75 22.01 6.50
N GLY A 404 28.85 21.26 6.39
CA GLY A 404 30.21 21.78 6.27
C GLY A 404 30.96 21.86 7.62
N PRO A 405 32.09 22.58 7.68
CA PRO A 405 32.96 22.67 8.87
C PRO A 405 32.30 23.24 10.13
N GLU A 406 31.19 23.95 9.98
CA GLU A 406 30.41 24.52 11.11
C GLU A 406 29.51 23.47 11.78
N ASP A 407 29.33 22.30 11.16
CA ASP A 407 28.55 21.20 11.74
C ASP A 407 29.38 20.53 12.84
N ALA A 408 28.83 20.42 14.05
CA ALA A 408 29.54 19.81 15.18
C ALA A 408 29.91 18.33 14.98
N ARG A 409 29.39 17.68 13.93
CA ARG A 409 29.74 16.32 13.51
C ARG A 409 30.90 16.26 12.51
N TRP A 410 31.43 17.43 12.09
CA TRP A 410 32.51 17.54 11.12
C TRP A 410 33.86 17.12 11.71
N ASP A 411 34.07 17.43 12.99
CA ASP A 411 35.22 17.00 13.80
C ASP A 411 35.05 15.53 14.25
#